data_AF-A0A087N9S7-F1
#
_entry.id   AF-A0A087N9S7-F1
#
_cell.length_a   1.000
_cell.length_b   1.000
_cell.length_c   1.000
_cell.angle_alpha   90.00
_cell.angle_beta   90.00
_cell.angle_gamma   90.00
#
_symmetry.space_group_name_H-M   'P 1'
#
loop_
_entity.id
_entity.type
_entity.pdbx_description
1 polymer ?
#
loop_
_entity_poly.entity_id
_entity_poly.type
_entity_poly.pdbx_seq_one_letter_code
_entity_poly.pdbx_strand_id
1 'polypeptide(L)'
;MMTDDEIERLATGFCDCTLPKAAWTHGAHFATALWLILTRADIDPERDMPAMIRRYNQSVGGVNSDTGGYHETITQASLHMTRALLAVLPADATPATAFAP
;
A
#
# COMPACT_ATOMS: atom_id res chain seq x y z
N MET A 1 12.55 -7.91 -9.78
CA MET A 1 11.80 -6.63 -9.77
C MET A 1 10.34 -6.99 -9.96
N MET A 2 9.43 -6.42 -9.18
CA MET A 2 8.00 -6.69 -9.34
C MET A 2 7.47 -5.97 -10.58
N THR A 3 6.60 -6.62 -11.36
CA THR A 3 5.95 -5.99 -12.53
C THR A 3 4.73 -5.16 -12.12
N ASP A 4 4.25 -4.28 -13.01
CA ASP A 4 3.03 -3.49 -12.76
C ASP A 4 1.81 -4.40 -12.52
N ASP A 5 1.67 -5.47 -13.31
CA ASP A 5 0.60 -6.45 -13.13
C ASP A 5 0.70 -7.20 -11.78
N GLU A 6 1.92 -7.50 -11.31
CA GLU A 6 2.12 -8.12 -9.99
C GLU A 6 1.73 -7.16 -8.87
N ILE A 7 2.12 -5.90 -8.99
CA ILE A 7 1.76 -4.83 -8.05
C ILE A 7 0.24 -4.65 -8.01
N GLU A 8 -0.41 -4.56 -9.17
CA GLU A 8 -1.85 -4.39 -9.27
C GLU A 8 -2.60 -5.58 -8.64
N ARG A 9 -2.16 -6.82 -8.88
CA ARG A 9 -2.78 -8.00 -8.24
C ARG A 9 -2.68 -7.97 -6.72
N LEU A 10 -1.54 -7.53 -6.18
CA LEU A 10 -1.38 -7.39 -4.74
C LEU A 10 -2.27 -6.28 -4.18
N ALA A 11 -2.29 -5.11 -4.84
CA ALA A 11 -3.02 -3.94 -4.40
C ALA A 11 -4.55 -4.15 -4.47
N THR A 12 -5.05 -4.72 -5.57
CA THR A 12 -6.47 -5.07 -5.72
C THR A 12 -6.88 -6.15 -4.73
N GLY A 13 -6.07 -7.19 -4.54
CA GLY A 13 -6.31 -8.21 -3.52
C GLY A 13 -6.35 -7.65 -2.09
N PHE A 14 -5.51 -6.65 -1.78
CA PHE A 14 -5.56 -5.92 -0.52
C PHE A 14 -6.87 -5.13 -0.39
N CYS A 15 -7.23 -4.34 -1.41
CA CYS A 15 -8.47 -3.54 -1.42
C CYS A 15 -9.71 -4.41 -1.20
N ASP A 16 -9.77 -5.55 -1.89
CA ASP A 16 -10.90 -6.48 -1.84
C ASP A 16 -10.85 -7.43 -0.64
N CYS A 17 -9.79 -7.35 0.18
CA CYS A 17 -9.57 -8.21 1.33
C CYS A 17 -9.46 -9.70 0.98
N THR A 18 -8.99 -10.02 -0.22
CA THR A 18 -8.78 -11.38 -0.74
C THR A 18 -7.30 -11.79 -0.76
N LEU A 19 -6.37 -10.86 -0.54
CA LEU A 19 -4.94 -11.14 -0.53
C LEU A 19 -4.58 -12.07 0.66
N PRO A 20 -3.92 -13.22 0.42
CA PRO A 20 -3.48 -14.09 1.50
C PRO A 20 -2.50 -13.40 2.45
N LYS A 21 -2.65 -13.63 3.76
CA LYS A 21 -1.79 -13.02 4.79
C LYS A 21 -0.29 -13.19 4.52
N ALA A 22 0.12 -14.35 4.00
CA ALA A 22 1.52 -14.64 3.68
C ALA A 22 2.08 -13.74 2.55
N ALA A 23 1.21 -13.23 1.67
CA ALA A 23 1.60 -12.30 0.61
C ALA A 23 1.66 -10.84 1.09
N TRP A 24 1.09 -10.52 2.25
CA TRP A 24 1.11 -9.17 2.83
C TRP A 24 2.43 -8.84 3.54
N THR A 25 3.50 -8.83 2.76
CA THR A 25 4.85 -8.48 3.19
C THR A 25 5.06 -6.97 3.24
N HIS A 26 6.19 -6.51 3.81
CA HIS A 26 6.55 -5.08 3.78
C HIS A 26 6.68 -4.56 2.34
N GLY A 27 7.26 -5.35 1.43
CA GLY A 27 7.35 -5.00 0.01
C GLY A 27 5.98 -4.89 -0.66
N ALA A 28 5.05 -5.81 -0.36
CA ALA A 28 3.68 -5.75 -0.87
C ALA A 28 2.92 -4.51 -0.35
N HIS A 29 3.13 -4.14 0.91
CA HIS A 29 2.59 -2.91 1.50
C HIS A 29 3.06 -1.67 0.74
N PHE A 30 4.38 -1.56 0.49
CA PHE A 30 4.95 -0.41 -0.22
C PHE A 30 4.51 -0.36 -1.69
N ALA A 31 4.53 -1.50 -2.38
CA ALA A 31 4.00 -1.63 -3.73
C ALA A 31 2.53 -1.19 -3.83
N THR A 32 1.71 -1.57 -2.85
CA THR A 32 0.31 -1.16 -2.78
C THR A 32 0.16 0.34 -2.59
N ALA A 33 0.97 0.97 -1.73
CA ALA A 33 0.96 2.42 -1.56
C ALA A 33 1.32 3.17 -2.86
N LEU A 34 2.34 2.72 -3.58
CA LEU A 34 2.72 3.27 -4.89
C LEU A 34 1.57 3.16 -5.90
N TRP A 35 0.96 1.98 -5.99
CA TRP A 35 -0.16 1.74 -6.90
C TRP A 35 -1.36 2.63 -6.57
N LEU A 36 -1.75 2.73 -5.30
CA LEU A 36 -2.86 3.57 -4.88
C LEU A 36 -2.61 5.04 -5.25
N ILE A 37 -1.42 5.56 -4.96
CA ILE A 37 -1.07 6.95 -5.27
C ILE A 37 -1.10 7.23 -6.79
N LEU A 38 -0.55 6.32 -7.59
CA LEU A 38 -0.36 6.54 -9.03
C LEU A 38 -1.62 6.24 -9.86
N THR A 39 -2.48 5.33 -9.41
CA THR A 39 -3.57 4.77 -10.25
C THR A 39 -4.97 5.04 -9.73
N ARG A 40 -5.15 5.34 -8.44
CA ARG A 40 -6.46 5.50 -7.81
C ARG A 40 -6.73 6.95 -7.41
N ALA A 41 -7.11 7.76 -8.40
CA ALA A 41 -7.48 9.16 -8.19
C ALA A 41 -8.68 9.38 -7.25
N ASP A 42 -9.48 8.34 -7.02
CA ASP A 42 -10.61 8.33 -6.09
C ASP A 42 -10.20 8.08 -4.62
N ILE A 43 -8.95 7.68 -4.38
CA ILE A 43 -8.42 7.36 -3.05
C ILE A 43 -7.40 8.43 -2.64
N ASP A 44 -7.48 8.85 -1.39
CA ASP A 44 -6.45 9.63 -0.70
C ASP A 44 -5.75 8.70 0.30
N PRO A 45 -4.59 8.11 -0.03
CA PRO A 45 -3.94 7.08 0.79
C PRO A 45 -3.69 7.52 2.23
N GLU A 46 -3.29 8.77 2.44
CA GLU A 46 -3.04 9.36 3.76
C GLU A 46 -4.31 9.36 4.64
N ARG A 47 -5.49 9.55 4.03
CA ARG A 47 -6.80 9.49 4.69
C ARG A 47 -7.36 8.07 4.77
N ASP A 48 -7.26 7.31 3.69
CA ASP A 48 -8.06 6.10 3.45
C ASP A 48 -7.33 4.81 3.83
N MET A 49 -6.01 4.72 3.61
CA MET A 49 -5.25 3.51 3.95
C MET A 49 -5.32 3.11 5.43
N PRO A 50 -5.41 4.01 6.42
CA PRO A 50 -5.61 3.60 7.81
C PRO A 50 -6.84 2.69 7.99
N ALA A 51 -7.97 3.05 7.39
CA ALA A 51 -9.19 2.26 7.45
C ALA A 51 -9.08 0.97 6.62
N MET A 52 -8.48 1.06 5.42
CA MET A 52 -8.27 -0.11 4.54
C MET A 52 -7.37 -1.16 5.21
N ILE A 53 -6.26 -0.77 5.83
CA ILE A 53 -5.34 -1.68 6.52
C ILE A 53 -6.04 -2.33 7.70
N ARG A 54 -6.82 -1.56 8.50
CA ARG A 54 -7.58 -2.13 9.61
C ARG A 54 -8.59 -3.18 9.13
N ARG A 55 -9.34 -2.88 8.07
CA ARG A 55 -10.29 -3.80 7.43
C ARG A 55 -9.59 -5.07 6.93
N TYR A 56 -8.48 -4.91 6.21
CA TYR A 56 -7.69 -6.04 5.71
C TYR A 56 -7.16 -6.91 6.85
N ASN A 57 -6.58 -6.32 7.89
CA ASN A 57 -6.08 -7.06 9.05
C ASN A 57 -7.17 -7.93 9.68
N GLN A 58 -8.39 -7.39 9.82
CA GLN A 58 -9.53 -8.15 10.35
C GLN A 58 -9.94 -9.31 9.42
N SER A 59 -9.96 -9.09 8.10
CA SER A 59 -10.39 -10.13 7.15
C SER A 59 -9.47 -11.35 7.15
N VAL A 60 -8.18 -11.16 7.46
CA VAL A 60 -7.19 -12.24 7.57
C VAL A 60 -6.99 -12.76 9.01
N GLY A 61 -7.93 -12.46 9.90
CA GLY A 61 -7.94 -12.94 11.29
C GLY A 61 -6.93 -12.25 12.21
N GLY A 62 -6.40 -11.09 11.81
CA GLY A 62 -5.59 -10.23 12.65
C GLY A 62 -6.44 -9.43 13.65
N VAL A 63 -5.85 -9.11 14.79
CA VAL A 63 -6.45 -8.24 15.82
C VAL A 63 -5.85 -6.85 15.65
N ASN A 64 -6.71 -5.83 15.51
CA ASN A 64 -6.32 -4.44 15.68
C ASN A 64 -6.62 -4.05 17.12
N SER A 65 -5.58 -3.97 17.96
CA SER A 65 -5.65 -3.45 19.32
C SER A 65 -4.92 -2.11 19.42
N ASP A 66 -4.98 -1.47 20.58
CA ASP A 66 -4.24 -0.23 20.85
C ASP A 66 -2.72 -0.40 20.71
N THR A 67 -2.21 -1.64 20.79
CA THR A 67 -0.78 -1.97 20.78
C THR A 67 -0.36 -2.90 19.66
N GLY A 68 -1.27 -3.35 18.80
CA GLY A 68 -0.99 -4.34 17.76
C GLY A 68 -1.89 -4.23 16.54
N GLY A 69 -1.34 -4.57 15.37
CA GLY A 69 -2.02 -4.49 14.08
C GLY A 69 -1.59 -3.27 13.29
N TYR A 70 -2.47 -2.29 13.14
CA TYR A 70 -2.19 -1.06 12.38
C TYR A 70 -1.38 -0.04 13.20
N HIS A 71 -0.41 0.61 12.56
CA HIS A 71 0.46 1.62 13.18
C HIS A 71 0.38 2.96 12.45
N GLU A 72 -0.33 3.94 13.04
CA GLU A 72 -0.61 5.25 12.40
C GLU A 72 0.65 6.01 11.99
N THR A 73 1.53 6.31 12.95
CA THR A 73 2.67 7.20 12.72
C THR A 73 3.61 6.70 11.61
N ILE A 74 3.92 5.40 11.61
CA ILE A 74 4.80 4.82 10.59
C ILE A 74 4.10 4.74 9.23
N THR A 75 2.80 4.42 9.18
CA THR A 75 2.03 4.44 7.93
C THR A 75 2.03 5.83 7.31
N GLN A 76 1.69 6.87 8.08
CA GLN A 76 1.69 8.25 7.57
C GLN A 76 3.09 8.70 7.11
N ALA A 77 4.12 8.42 7.91
CA ALA A 77 5.50 8.75 7.54
C ALA A 77 5.93 8.05 6.24
N SER A 78 5.58 6.76 6.06
CA SER A 78 5.86 6.03 4.83
C SER A 78 5.10 6.60 3.62
N LEU A 79 3.83 7.00 3.78
CA LEU A 79 3.05 7.61 2.70
C LEU A 79 3.61 8.97 2.27
N HIS A 80 3.97 9.83 3.23
CA HIS A 80 4.64 11.09 2.93
C HIS A 80 5.98 10.89 2.21
N MET A 81 6.79 9.91 2.63
CA MET A 81 8.03 9.58 1.93
C MET A 81 7.76 9.05 0.52
N THR A 82 6.71 8.26 0.35
CA THR A 82 6.30 7.74 -0.97
C THR A 82 5.92 8.89 -1.91
N ARG A 83 5.15 9.88 -1.44
CA ARG A 83 4.84 11.10 -2.21
C ARG A 83 6.09 11.89 -2.58
N ALA A 84 7.02 12.06 -1.63
CA ALA A 84 8.25 12.78 -1.86
C ALA A 84 9.13 12.09 -2.92
N LEU A 85 9.20 10.75 -2.89
CA LEU A 85 9.86 9.96 -3.93
C LEU A 85 9.19 10.15 -5.29
N LEU A 86 7.87 9.99 -5.37
CA LEU A 86 7.14 10.12 -6.63
C LEU A 86 7.26 11.52 -7.24
N ALA A 87 7.39 12.56 -6.42
CA ALA A 87 7.56 13.94 -6.87
C ALA A 87 8.91 14.20 -7.59
N VAL A 88 9.91 13.34 -7.40
CA VAL A 88 11.24 13.47 -8.05
C VAL A 88 11.43 12.48 -9.22
N LEU A 89 10.47 11.58 -9.43
CA LEU A 89 10.49 10.65 -10.56
C LEU A 89 9.88 11.28 -11.83
N PRO A 90 10.17 10.74 -13.02
CA PRO A 90 9.50 11.12 -14.25
C PRO A 90 7.97 11.03 -14.13
N ALA A 91 7.25 11.91 -14.83
CA ALA A 91 5.78 11.97 -14.76
C ALA A 91 5.09 10.69 -15.29
N ASP A 92 5.80 9.89 -16.09
CA ASP A 92 5.36 8.60 -16.63
C ASP A 92 5.84 7.41 -15.79
N ALA A 93 6.34 7.64 -14.57
CA ALA A 93 6.72 6.57 -13.66
C ALA A 93 5.52 5.66 -13.36
N THR A 94 5.69 4.37 -13.64
CA THR A 94 4.75 3.32 -13.26
C THR A 94 5.06 2.82 -11.85
N PRO A 95 4.11 2.15 -11.17
CA PRO A 95 4.36 1.52 -9.87
C PRO A 95 5.63 0.64 -9.86
N ALA A 96 5.89 -0.15 -10.91
CA ALA A 96 7.07 -1.00 -11.02
C ALA A 96 8.37 -0.21 -11.11
N THR A 97 8.38 0.89 -11.88
CA THR A 97 9.57 1.75 -11.98
C THR A 97 9.84 2.50 -10.67
N ALA A 98 8.79 2.92 -9.95
CA ALA A 98 8.90 3.59 -8.66
C ALA A 98 9.26 2.63 -7.51
N PHE A 99 8.99 1.33 -7.66
CA PHE A 99 9.32 0.29 -6.68
C PHE A 99 10.78 -0.20 -6.79
N ALA A 100 11.50 0.15 -7.86
CA ALA A 100 12.87 -0.30 -8.06
C ALA A 100 13.82 0.25 -6.95
N PRO A 101 14.74 -0.58 -6.43
CA PRO A 101 15.67 -0.20 -5.37
C PRO A 101 16.74 0.80 -5.80
#